data_AF-A0AAF0V057-F1
#
_entry.id   AF-A0AAF0V057-F1
#
_cell.length_a   1.000
_cell.length_b   1.000
_cell.length_c   1.000
_cell.angle_alpha   90.00
_cell.angle_beta   90.00
_cell.angle_gamma   90.00
#
_symmetry.space_group_name_H-M   'P 1'
#
loop_
_entity.id
_entity.type
_entity.pdbx_description
1 polymer ?
#
loop_
_entity_poly.entity_id
_entity_poly.type
_entity_poly.pdbx_seq_one_letter_code
_entity_poly.pdbx_strand_id
1 'polypeptide(L)'
;MKSNSSKLPQKVHPSNDPSEFNPLSYSLEKFRLYETRARFYLIGSDRNKQFFRVLKIDRMEPSDLNISEDPVVYPPQEVKSLLQRIAEGNRATGGLNFVAKVYGIAGCIKFLESYYLVLVTKRRQIGSICGHAIYSIDESQIITIPHVSVQTDVAHSKTELR
;
A
#
# COMPACT_ATOMS: atom_id res chain seq x y z
N MET A 1 -0.90 -52.60 -53.96
CA MET A 1 -0.18 -51.32 -53.76
C MET A 1 -1.20 -50.25 -53.37
N LYS A 2 -1.30 -49.90 -52.08
CA LYS A 2 -2.09 -48.75 -51.60
C LYS A 2 -1.17 -47.94 -50.70
N SER A 3 -0.90 -46.70 -51.12
CA SER A 3 -0.02 -45.74 -50.45
C SER A 3 -0.74 -45.07 -49.29
N ASN A 4 -0.14 -45.11 -48.09
CA ASN A 4 -0.57 -44.32 -46.95
C ASN A 4 0.04 -42.91 -47.06
N SER A 5 -0.82 -41.89 -47.03
CA SER A 5 -0.43 -40.48 -46.95
C SER A 5 -0.08 -40.11 -45.51
N SER A 6 1.12 -39.59 -45.30
CA SER A 6 1.64 -39.10 -44.02
C SER A 6 1.06 -37.72 -43.68
N LYS A 7 0.41 -37.60 -42.51
CA LYS A 7 0.07 -36.29 -41.91
C LYS A 7 1.32 -35.68 -41.27
N LEU A 8 1.67 -34.45 -41.68
CA LEU A 8 2.70 -33.61 -41.08
C LEU A 8 2.29 -33.16 -39.65
N PRO A 9 3.26 -32.92 -38.74
CA PRO A 9 2.95 -32.48 -37.38
C PRO A 9 2.45 -31.04 -37.37
N GLN A 10 1.35 -30.79 -36.65
CA GLN A 10 0.84 -29.45 -36.41
C GLN A 10 1.86 -28.65 -35.58
N LYS A 11 2.24 -27.49 -36.13
CA LYS A 11 3.09 -26.49 -35.48
C LYS A 11 2.33 -25.95 -34.27
N VAL A 12 2.76 -26.29 -33.07
CA VAL A 12 2.19 -25.78 -31.82
C VAL A 12 2.46 -24.27 -31.78
N HIS A 13 1.41 -23.48 -32.00
CA HIS A 13 1.42 -22.05 -31.73
C HIS A 13 1.51 -21.86 -30.21
N PRO A 14 2.40 -21.00 -29.69
CA PRO A 14 2.34 -20.60 -28.30
C PRO A 14 1.06 -19.79 -28.08
N SER A 15 0.15 -20.35 -27.30
CA SER A 15 -1.01 -19.64 -26.78
C SER A 15 -0.54 -18.58 -25.78
N ASN A 16 -0.54 -17.32 -26.20
CA ASN A 16 -0.49 -16.19 -25.26
C ASN A 16 -1.85 -16.11 -24.56
N ASP A 17 -1.98 -16.81 -23.43
CA ASP A 17 -3.14 -16.70 -22.55
C ASP A 17 -2.94 -15.48 -21.62
N PRO A 18 -3.79 -14.43 -21.62
CA PRO A 18 -3.53 -13.18 -20.91
C PRO A 18 -3.77 -13.19 -19.38
N SER A 19 -4.04 -14.33 -18.72
CA SER A 19 -4.60 -14.30 -17.36
C SER A 19 -4.01 -15.28 -16.36
N GLU A 20 -2.69 -15.46 -16.34
CA GLU A 20 -2.01 -15.73 -15.07
C GLU A 20 -1.34 -14.44 -14.59
N PHE A 21 -2.13 -13.60 -13.92
CA PHE A 21 -1.56 -12.51 -13.13
C PHE A 21 -0.71 -13.15 -12.05
N ASN A 22 0.59 -13.24 -12.27
CA ASN A 22 1.51 -13.72 -11.25
C ASN A 22 1.73 -12.58 -10.23
N PRO A 23 1.17 -12.66 -9.01
CA PRO A 23 1.35 -11.63 -7.99
C PRO A 23 2.81 -11.46 -7.56
N LEU A 24 3.71 -12.38 -7.95
CA LEU A 24 5.15 -12.27 -7.74
C LEU A 24 5.88 -11.46 -8.83
N SER A 25 5.19 -11.04 -9.90
CA SER A 25 5.86 -10.38 -11.05
C SER A 25 6.11 -8.87 -10.87
N TYR A 26 5.52 -8.24 -9.84
CA TYR A 26 5.71 -6.82 -9.58
C TYR A 26 6.14 -6.57 -8.14
N SER A 27 7.10 -5.65 -7.97
CA SER A 27 7.55 -5.19 -6.66
C SER A 27 6.95 -3.83 -6.36
N LEU A 28 6.38 -3.68 -5.16
CA LEU A 28 5.91 -2.38 -4.69
C LEU A 28 7.11 -1.54 -4.25
N GLU A 29 7.26 -0.35 -4.83
CA GLU A 29 8.44 0.50 -4.59
C GLU A 29 8.10 1.85 -3.95
N LYS A 30 6.87 2.34 -4.16
CA LYS A 30 6.45 3.68 -3.72
C LYS A 30 5.16 3.56 -2.95
N PHE A 31 5.15 4.13 -1.75
CA PHE A 31 3.99 4.09 -0.88
C PHE A 31 3.53 5.48 -0.49
N ARG A 32 2.22 5.64 -0.39
CA ARG A 32 1.58 6.86 0.11
C ARG A 32 0.64 6.49 1.24
N LEU A 33 0.87 7.10 2.39
CA LEU A 33 0.03 6.93 3.55
C LEU A 33 -1.04 8.01 3.54
N TYR A 34 -2.29 7.59 3.68
CA TYR A 34 -3.44 8.43 3.88
C TYR A 34 -4.13 8.08 5.19
N GLU A 35 -4.91 9.00 5.70
CA GLU A 35 -5.66 8.82 6.93
C GLU A 35 -7.09 9.32 6.82
N THR A 36 -8.00 8.62 7.47
CA THR A 36 -9.30 9.12 7.91
C THR A 36 -9.33 9.07 9.44
N ARG A 37 -10.37 9.62 10.09
CA ARG A 37 -10.53 9.51 11.55
C ARG A 37 -10.37 8.07 12.05
N ALA A 38 -10.92 7.09 11.32
CA ALA A 38 -10.99 5.70 11.77
C ALA A 38 -9.88 4.79 11.22
N ARG A 39 -9.18 5.14 10.13
CA ARG A 39 -8.22 4.23 9.48
C ARG A 39 -7.04 4.95 8.86
N PHE A 40 -5.90 4.27 8.81
CA PHE A 40 -4.85 4.57 7.84
C PHE A 40 -4.99 3.68 6.61
N TYR A 41 -4.63 4.24 5.46
CA TYR A 41 -4.60 3.56 4.16
C TYR A 41 -3.21 3.74 3.55
N LEU A 42 -2.43 2.66 3.46
CA LEU A 42 -1.15 2.67 2.76
C LEU A 42 -1.37 2.19 1.32
N ILE A 43 -1.18 3.08 0.37
CA ILE A 43 -1.30 2.81 -1.06
C ILE A 43 0.09 2.50 -1.60
N GLY A 44 0.34 1.23 -1.88
CA GLY A 44 1.57 0.77 -2.54
C GLY A 44 1.40 0.78 -4.05
N SER A 45 2.47 1.15 -4.76
CA SER A 45 2.53 1.10 -6.23
C SER A 45 3.84 0.49 -6.69
N ASP A 46 3.78 -0.20 -7.83
CA ASP A 46 4.97 -0.62 -8.55
C ASP A 46 5.75 0.58 -9.13
N ARG A 47 6.95 0.32 -9.65
CA ARG A 47 7.83 1.35 -10.21
C ARG A 47 7.14 2.22 -11.25
N ASN A 48 6.32 1.60 -12.11
CA ASN A 48 5.67 2.21 -13.27
C ASN A 48 4.25 2.70 -12.96
N LYS A 49 3.78 2.56 -11.71
CA LYS A 49 2.43 2.96 -11.27
C LYS A 49 1.32 2.36 -12.13
N GLN A 50 1.47 1.10 -12.53
CA GLN A 50 0.46 0.32 -13.24
C GLN A 50 -0.43 -0.45 -12.27
N PHE A 51 0.14 -0.92 -11.16
CA PHE A 51 -0.55 -1.77 -10.20
C PHE A 51 -0.47 -1.16 -8.80
N PHE A 52 -1.62 -1.10 -8.14
CA PHE A 52 -1.74 -0.54 -6.80
C PHE A 52 -2.33 -1.56 -5.84
N ARG A 53 -1.80 -1.58 -4.62
CA ARG A 53 -2.27 -2.39 -3.49
C ARG A 53 -2.60 -1.49 -2.32
N VAL A 54 -3.54 -1.94 -1.48
CA VAL A 54 -4.03 -1.15 -0.34
C VAL A 54 -3.88 -1.96 0.93
N LEU A 55 -3.15 -1.42 1.89
CA LEU A 55 -3.12 -1.90 3.27
C LEU A 55 -3.98 -0.97 4.14
N LYS A 56 -4.86 -1.54 4.94
CA LYS A 56 -5.76 -0.83 5.85
C LYS A 56 -5.31 -1.10 7.29
N ILE A 57 -5.18 -0.05 8.08
CA ILE A 57 -4.80 -0.13 9.50
C ILE A 57 -5.90 0.54 10.30
N ASP A 58 -6.49 -0.18 11.24
CA ASP A 58 -7.55 0.35 12.10
C ASP A 58 -6.97 1.31 13.14
N ARG A 59 -7.68 2.42 13.40
CA ARG A 59 -7.31 3.45 14.39
C ARG A 59 -8.32 3.53 15.54
N MET A 60 -9.35 2.69 15.55
CA MET A 60 -10.42 2.74 16.54
C MET A 60 -10.28 1.65 17.59
N GLU A 61 -9.59 0.55 17.28
CA GLU A 61 -9.39 -0.55 18.23
C GLU A 61 -8.32 -0.18 19.28
N PRO A 62 -8.68 -0.12 20.58
CA PRO A 62 -7.76 0.31 21.63
C PRO A 62 -6.68 -0.72 21.98
N SER A 63 -7.02 -2.00 21.91
CA SER A 63 -6.20 -3.06 22.53
C SER A 63 -5.28 -3.74 21.53
N ASP A 64 -5.75 -3.90 20.30
CA ASP A 64 -5.12 -4.74 19.28
C ASP A 64 -4.86 -3.94 18.00
N LEU A 65 -3.70 -4.19 17.42
CA LEU A 65 -3.33 -3.64 16.12
C LEU A 65 -3.96 -4.47 15.00
N ASN A 66 -5.04 -3.96 14.41
CA ASN A 66 -5.70 -4.61 13.28
C ASN A 66 -5.20 -4.05 11.94
N ILE A 67 -4.55 -4.92 11.16
CA ILE A 67 -4.04 -4.62 9.81
C ILE A 67 -4.63 -5.63 8.84
N SER A 68 -5.18 -5.15 7.73
CA SER A 68 -5.75 -5.98 6.67
C SER A 68 -5.29 -5.51 5.30
N GLU A 69 -4.99 -6.45 4.41
CA GLU A 69 -4.73 -6.16 3.01
C GLU A 69 -6.03 -6.24 2.20
N ASP A 70 -6.22 -5.28 1.30
CA ASP A 70 -7.26 -5.39 0.27
C ASP A 70 -6.81 -6.40 -0.79
N PRO A 71 -7.59 -7.47 -1.06
CA PRO A 71 -7.19 -8.49 -2.02
C PRO A 71 -7.12 -7.97 -3.45
N VAL A 72 -7.76 -6.83 -3.75
CA VAL A 72 -7.85 -6.28 -5.10
C VAL A 72 -6.56 -5.58 -5.51
N VAL A 73 -6.09 -5.88 -6.73
CA VAL A 73 -5.05 -5.10 -7.41
C VAL A 73 -5.74 -4.03 -8.25
N TYR A 74 -5.47 -2.77 -7.95
CA TYR A 74 -6.14 -1.66 -8.63
C TYR A 74 -5.29 -1.12 -9.78
N PRO A 75 -5.87 -0.88 -10.97
CA PRO A 75 -5.27 -0.02 -11.98
C PRO A 75 -5.34 1.47 -11.55
N PRO A 76 -4.62 2.37 -12.25
CA PRO A 76 -4.45 3.77 -11.82
C PRO A 76 -5.77 4.55 -11.65
N GLN A 77 -6.74 4.30 -12.53
CA GLN A 77 -8.03 5.01 -12.47
C GLN A 77 -8.92 4.50 -11.33
N GLU A 78 -8.86 3.20 -11.04
CA GLU A 78 -9.66 2.60 -9.98
C GLU A 78 -9.13 2.96 -8.60
N VAL A 79 -7.81 3.00 -8.39
CA VAL A 79 -7.26 3.46 -7.11
C VAL A 79 -7.61 4.93 -6.85
N LYS A 80 -7.63 5.77 -7.89
CA LYS A 80 -8.08 7.17 -7.76
C LYS A 80 -9.55 7.24 -7.36
N SER A 81 -10.40 6.44 -8.01
CA SER A 81 -11.83 6.36 -7.69
C SER A 81 -12.07 5.83 -6.27
N LEU A 82 -11.29 4.84 -5.83
CA LEU A 82 -11.32 4.31 -4.47
C LEU A 82 -11.02 5.41 -3.44
N LEU A 83 -9.91 6.14 -3.62
CA LEU A 83 -9.52 7.23 -2.72
C LEU A 83 -10.59 8.32 -2.67
N GLN A 84 -11.21 8.66 -3.80
CA GLN A 84 -12.31 9.62 -3.85
C GLN A 84 -13.54 9.14 -3.06
N ARG A 85 -13.95 7.88 -3.26
CA ARG A 85 -15.09 7.29 -2.51
C ARG A 85 -14.82 7.25 -1.01
N ILE A 86 -13.59 6.91 -0.59
CA ILE A 86 -13.21 6.94 0.82
C ILE A 86 -13.28 8.37 1.36
N ALA A 87 -12.76 9.35 0.61
CA ALA A 87 -12.80 10.76 1.01
C ALA A 87 -14.25 11.26 1.17
N GLU A 88 -15.12 10.95 0.20
CA GLU A 88 -16.53 11.33 0.23
C GLU A 88 -17.30 10.65 1.37
N GLY A 89 -17.10 9.35 1.58
CA GLY A 89 -17.73 8.59 2.65
C GLY A 89 -17.29 9.04 4.06
N ASN A 90 -16.14 9.70 4.18
CA ASN A 90 -15.64 10.25 5.44
C ASN A 90 -15.75 11.78 5.52
N ARG A 91 -16.48 12.44 4.60
CA ARG A 91 -16.54 13.91 4.52
C ARG A 91 -16.98 14.55 5.85
N ALA A 92 -17.95 13.95 6.54
CA ALA A 92 -18.46 14.44 7.83
C ALA A 92 -17.42 14.40 8.96
N THR A 93 -16.37 13.58 8.83
CA THR A 93 -15.31 13.36 9.84
C THR A 93 -13.94 13.86 9.37
N GLY A 94 -13.91 14.77 8.39
CA GLY A 94 -12.67 15.39 7.89
C GLY A 94 -12.09 14.75 6.62
N GLY A 95 -12.78 13.78 6.03
CA GLY A 95 -12.43 13.17 4.75
C GLY A 95 -11.19 12.27 4.80
N LEU A 96 -10.51 12.18 3.66
CA LEU A 96 -9.26 11.42 3.49
C LEU A 96 -8.10 12.40 3.33
N ASN A 97 -7.15 12.37 4.26
CA ASN A 97 -6.01 13.26 4.29
C ASN A 97 -4.74 12.53 3.90
N PHE A 98 -3.85 13.20 3.17
CA PHE A 98 -2.53 12.67 2.87
C PHE A 98 -1.61 12.91 4.06
N VAL A 99 -0.92 11.86 4.52
CA VAL A 99 0.00 11.91 5.66
C VAL A 99 1.44 12.05 5.17
N ALA A 100 1.92 11.05 4.41
CA ALA A 100 3.33 10.99 4.02
C ALA A 100 3.56 10.12 2.78
N LYS A 101 4.65 10.43 2.06
CA LYS A 101 5.27 9.47 1.14
C LYS A 101 6.27 8.66 1.96
N VAL A 102 6.21 7.35 1.83
CA VAL A 102 7.08 6.44 2.58
C VAL A 102 7.64 5.37 1.66
N TYR A 103 8.76 4.78 2.08
CA TYR A 103 9.40 3.66 1.40
C TYR A 103 9.06 2.31 2.03
N GLY A 104 8.43 2.32 3.20
CA GLY A 104 7.93 1.13 3.87
C GLY A 104 7.54 1.40 5.33
N ILE A 105 6.91 0.39 5.94
CA ILE A 105 6.71 0.31 7.39
C ILE A 105 7.83 -0.59 7.92
N ALA A 106 8.67 -0.07 8.80
CA ALA A 106 9.75 -0.84 9.42
C ALA A 106 9.22 -1.76 10.54
N GLY A 107 8.14 -1.36 11.20
CA GLY A 107 7.51 -2.14 12.24
C GLY A 107 6.45 -1.35 12.98
N CYS A 108 5.88 -1.98 14.01
CA CYS A 108 4.93 -1.38 14.92
C CYS A 108 5.44 -1.57 16.35
N ILE A 109 5.23 -0.58 17.20
CA ILE A 109 5.66 -0.61 18.61
C ILE A 109 4.45 -0.23 19.48
N LYS A 110 4.21 -0.97 20.56
CA LYS A 110 3.20 -0.62 21.56
C LYS A 110 3.89 0.03 22.76
N PHE A 111 3.54 1.27 23.06
CA PHE A 111 3.90 1.93 24.30
C PHE A 111 2.64 2.14 25.12
N LEU A 112 2.66 1.76 26.40
CA LEU A 112 1.53 1.90 27.32
C LEU A 112 0.20 1.51 26.64
N GLU A 113 -0.60 2.51 26.25
CA GLU A 113 -1.97 2.39 25.75
C GLU A 113 -2.12 2.61 24.24
N SER A 114 -1.04 2.76 23.46
CA SER A 114 -1.16 3.03 22.01
C SER A 114 -0.10 2.33 21.17
N TYR A 115 -0.51 1.96 19.96
CA TYR A 115 0.39 1.48 18.92
C TYR A 115 0.97 2.66 18.13
N TYR A 116 2.19 2.47 17.65
CA TYR A 116 2.92 3.42 16.85
C TYR A 116 3.44 2.72 15.59
N LEU A 117 3.32 3.37 14.45
CA LEU A 117 3.91 2.93 13.19
C LEU A 117 5.27 3.57 13.02
N VAL A 118 6.29 2.74 12.78
CA VAL A 118 7.62 3.19 12.38
C VAL A 118 7.68 3.20 10.86
N LEU A 119 7.70 4.38 10.28
CA LEU A 119 7.72 4.60 8.83
C LEU A 119 9.13 4.94 8.36
N VAL A 120 9.53 4.40 7.21
CA VAL A 120 10.75 4.81 6.51
C VAL A 120 10.41 5.95 5.55
N THR A 121 10.87 7.16 5.82
CA THR A 121 10.53 8.37 5.04
C THR A 121 11.64 8.76 4.07
N LYS A 122 12.90 8.44 4.38
CA LYS A 122 14.01 8.56 3.44
C LYS A 122 14.89 7.32 3.46
N ARG A 123 15.34 6.93 2.27
CA ARG A 123 16.29 5.85 2.06
C ARG A 123 17.32 6.26 1.03
N ARG A 124 18.52 5.71 1.11
CA ARG A 124 19.58 5.90 0.11
C ARG A 124 20.12 4.56 -0.33
N GLN A 125 20.29 4.38 -1.64
CA GLN A 125 20.88 3.15 -2.15
C GLN A 125 22.37 3.12 -1.77
N ILE A 126 22.79 2.06 -1.10
CA ILE A 126 24.17 1.86 -0.64
C ILE A 126 24.89 0.75 -1.42
N GLY A 127 24.18 -0.01 -2.24
CA GLY A 127 24.77 -1.03 -3.09
C GLY A 127 23.72 -1.84 -3.84
N SER A 128 24.17 -2.96 -4.39
CA SER A 128 23.31 -3.99 -4.96
C SER A 128 23.93 -5.37 -4.78
N ILE A 129 23.09 -6.39 -4.60
CA ILE A 129 23.49 -7.80 -4.62
C ILE A 129 22.64 -8.51 -5.68
N CYS A 130 23.29 -9.13 -6.65
CA CYS A 130 22.62 -9.87 -7.74
C CYS A 130 21.50 -9.07 -8.43
N GLY A 131 21.72 -7.77 -8.69
CA GLY A 131 20.74 -6.88 -9.31
C GLY A 131 19.67 -6.31 -8.36
N HIS A 132 19.62 -6.74 -7.10
CA HIS A 132 18.70 -6.20 -6.10
C HIS A 132 19.35 -5.03 -5.37
N ALA A 133 18.70 -3.87 -5.39
CA ALA A 133 19.20 -2.67 -4.73
C ALA A 133 19.10 -2.79 -3.19
N ILE A 134 20.17 -2.43 -2.50
CA ILE A 134 20.25 -2.39 -1.03
C ILE A 134 20.21 -0.94 -0.60
N TYR A 135 19.37 -0.64 0.39
CA TYR A 135 19.14 0.72 0.87
C TYR A 135 19.45 0.85 2.36
N SER A 136 20.09 1.95 2.75
CA SER A 136 20.09 2.43 4.13
C SER A 136 18.81 3.21 4.41
N ILE A 137 18.31 3.14 5.64
CA ILE A 137 17.30 4.07 6.15
C ILE A 137 18.05 5.34 6.58
N ASP A 138 17.79 6.43 5.88
CA ASP A 138 18.40 7.72 6.21
C ASP A 138 17.49 8.52 7.16
N GLU A 139 16.17 8.38 7.04
CA GLU A 139 15.20 8.97 7.97
C GLU A 139 14.02 8.03 8.22
N SER A 140 13.57 8.02 9.48
CA SER A 140 12.35 7.36 9.92
C SER A 140 11.43 8.35 10.63
N GLN A 141 10.14 8.04 10.64
CA GLN A 141 9.13 8.79 11.36
C GLN A 141 8.27 7.83 12.16
N ILE A 142 7.98 8.18 13.40
CA ILE A 142 7.03 7.44 14.23
C ILE A 142 5.71 8.22 14.23
N ILE A 143 4.61 7.54 13.91
CA ILE A 143 3.27 8.12 14.02
C ILE A 143 2.41 7.27 14.96
N THR A 144 1.59 7.93 15.76
CA THR A 144 0.67 7.26 16.68
C THR A 144 -0.54 6.73 15.90
N ILE A 145 -0.94 5.50 16.21
CA ILE A 145 -2.28 4.98 15.91
C ILE A 145 -3.14 5.39 17.10
N PRO A 146 -3.99 6.43 16.96
CA PRO A 146 -4.57 7.08 18.12
C PRO A 146 -5.54 6.18 18.84
N HIS A 147 -5.37 6.07 20.16
CA HIS A 147 -6.35 5.46 21.04
C HIS A 147 -7.56 6.41 21.24
N VAL A 148 -8.76 5.85 21.36
CA VAL A 148 -10.02 6.61 21.47
C VAL A 148 -10.05 7.59 22.66
N SER A 149 -9.27 7.35 23.72
CA SER A 149 -9.13 8.26 24.87
C SER A 149 -8.37 9.55 24.55
N VAL A 150 -7.59 9.56 23.46
CA VAL A 150 -6.81 10.72 23.00
C VAL A 150 -7.54 11.49 21.90
N GLN A 151 -8.50 10.86 21.22
CA GLN A 151 -9.33 11.50 20.17
C GLN A 151 -10.47 12.33 20.77
N THR A 152 -10.17 13.34 21.57
CA THR A 152 -11.12 14.43 21.82
C THR A 152 -11.28 15.27 20.56
N ASP A 153 -12.50 15.70 20.20
CA ASP A 153 -12.78 16.52 19.01
C ASP A 153 -11.93 17.82 18.92
N VAL A 154 -11.33 18.23 20.04
CA VAL A 154 -10.42 19.37 20.18
C VAL A 154 -9.10 19.19 19.39
N ALA A 155 -8.66 17.95 19.13
CA ALA A 155 -7.39 17.69 18.45
C ALA A 155 -7.41 17.97 16.92
N HIS A 156 -8.58 18.24 16.35
CA HIS A 156 -8.75 18.60 14.93
C HIS A 156 -8.87 20.10 14.68
N SER A 157 -8.81 20.93 15.72
CA SER A 157 -8.70 22.38 15.56
C SER A 157 -7.28 22.72 15.10
N LYS A 158 -7.09 22.82 13.78
CA LYS A 158 -5.97 23.59 13.21
C LYS A 158 -6.12 25.03 13.67
N THR A 159 -5.56 25.36 14.82
CA THR A 159 -5.27 26.74 15.19
C THR A 159 -3.98 26.73 15.99
N GLU A 160 -2.86 26.72 15.29
CA GLU A 160 -1.79 27.67 15.58
C GLU A 160 -1.27 28.20 14.25
N LEU A 161 -1.53 29.49 14.04
CA LEU A 161 -0.96 30.36 13.03
C LEU A 161 0.17 31.11 13.75
N ARG A 162 1.38 31.00 13.17
CA ARG A 162 2.65 31.67 13.50
C ARG A 162 3.54 31.03 14.55
#